data_AF-A0A497K7N0-F1
#
_entry.id   AF-A0A497K7N0-F1
#
_cell.length_a   1.000
_cell.length_b   1.000
_cell.length_c   1.000
_cell.angle_alpha   90.00
_cell.angle_beta   90.00
_cell.angle_gamma   90.00
#
_symmetry.space_group_name_H-M   'P 1'
#
loop_
_entity.id
_entity.type
_entity.pdbx_description
1 polymer ?
#
loop_
_entity_poly.entity_id
_entity_poly.type
_entity_poly.pdbx_seq_one_letter_code
_entity_poly.pdbx_strand_id
1 'polypeptide(L)'
;MVVSRLGLGERIIEKLKESGISKFVDYFKHKDGHREVYDIISVANEQGCDSVAIISNFYLATLLLANGIRTVYVIVPRYHNYVEIISGDVYEIRGSVNVLHYKV
;
A
#
# COMPACT_ATOMS: atom_id res chain seq x y z
N MET A 1 -8.16 3.93 3.66
CA MET A 1 -7.16 3.77 4.74
C MET A 1 -5.89 3.18 4.14
N VAL A 2 -4.68 3.41 4.67
CA VAL A 2 -3.42 3.00 4.00
C VAL A 2 -2.50 2.23 4.94
N VAL A 3 -1.92 1.14 4.45
CA VAL A 3 -1.07 0.19 5.18
C VAL A 3 0.41 0.33 4.78
N SER A 4 1.22 1.16 5.45
CA SER A 4 2.63 1.40 5.06
C SER A 4 3.66 0.58 5.86
N ARG A 5 4.79 0.22 5.23
CA ARG A 5 5.96 -0.45 5.85
C ARG A 5 6.96 0.52 6.52
N LEU A 6 6.96 1.78 6.13
CA LEU A 6 7.82 2.82 6.71
C LEU A 6 6.97 4.03 7.06
N GLY A 7 7.46 4.86 8.00
CA GLY A 7 6.88 6.18 8.23
C GLY A 7 6.82 6.94 6.90
N LEU A 8 5.65 7.50 6.59
CA LEU A 8 5.49 8.37 5.43
C LEU A 8 5.74 9.79 5.90
N GLY A 9 6.69 10.48 5.26
CA GLY A 9 6.93 11.89 5.53
C GLY A 9 5.69 12.73 5.22
N GLU A 10 5.59 13.89 5.86
CA GLU A 10 4.41 14.75 5.85
C GLU A 10 3.91 15.06 4.43
N ARG A 11 4.82 15.34 3.48
CA ARG A 11 4.49 15.62 2.07
C ARG A 11 3.78 14.46 1.36
N ILE A 12 4.15 13.21 1.66
CA ILE A 12 3.51 12.04 1.07
C ILE A 12 2.13 11.84 1.72
N ILE A 13 2.03 12.03 3.03
CA ILE A 13 0.76 11.98 3.76
C ILE A 13 -0.22 13.03 3.21
N GLU A 14 0.24 14.27 3.00
CA GLU A 14 -0.57 15.34 2.42
C GLU A 14 -1.10 14.96 1.04
N LYS A 15 -0.23 14.45 0.16
CA LYS A 15 -0.66 14.00 -1.18
C LYS A 15 -1.69 12.88 -1.13
N LEU A 16 -1.52 11.93 -0.21
CA LEU A 16 -2.48 10.85 0.01
C LEU A 16 -3.81 11.37 0.58
N LYS A 17 -3.77 12.38 1.46
CA LYS A 17 -4.98 13.06 1.96
C LYS A 17 -5.73 13.82 0.87
N GLU A 18 -5.03 14.49 -0.04
CA GLU A 18 -5.63 15.13 -1.22
C GLU A 18 -6.36 14.12 -2.11
N SER A 19 -5.85 12.88 -2.20
CA SER A 19 -6.52 11.77 -2.90
C SER A 19 -7.69 11.15 -2.11
N GLY A 20 -8.07 11.72 -0.96
CA GLY A 20 -9.23 11.29 -0.16
C GLY A 20 -8.90 10.28 0.94
N ILE A 21 -7.63 10.02 1.23
CA ILE A 21 -7.24 9.10 2.32
C ILE A 21 -7.29 9.82 3.66
N SER A 22 -8.26 9.46 4.49
CA SER A 22 -8.46 10.08 5.81
C SER A 22 -7.78 9.34 6.97
N LYS A 23 -7.36 8.08 6.78
CA LYS A 23 -6.79 7.24 7.85
C LYS A 23 -5.59 6.44 7.35
N PHE A 24 -4.58 6.31 8.20
CA PHE A 24 -3.36 5.56 7.96
C PHE A 24 -3.21 4.52 9.06
N VAL A 25 -3.03 3.26 8.67
CA VAL A 25 -2.77 2.13 9.57
C VAL A 25 -1.35 1.68 9.32
N ASP A 26 -0.56 1.56 10.37
CA ASP A 26 0.80 1.05 10.26
C ASP A 26 0.76 -0.48 10.26
N TYR A 27 1.20 -1.11 9.17
CA TYR A 27 1.18 -2.58 9.04
C TYR A 27 1.97 -3.27 10.16
N PHE A 28 3.10 -2.68 10.57
CA PHE A 28 4.02 -3.30 11.53
C PHE A 28 3.50 -3.24 12.97
N LYS A 29 2.48 -2.44 13.25
CA LYS A 29 1.79 -2.49 14.55
C LYS A 29 0.89 -3.72 14.70
N HIS A 30 0.60 -4.43 13.61
CA HIS A 30 -0.33 -5.54 13.58
C HIS A 30 0.34 -6.89 13.31
N LYS A 31 1.49 -6.95 12.63
CA LYS A 31 2.26 -8.19 12.42
C LYS A 31 3.77 -8.00 12.39
N ASP A 32 4.49 -8.89 13.07
CA ASP A 32 5.95 -9.02 13.01
C ASP A 32 6.38 -9.72 11.71
N GLY A 33 6.73 -8.93 10.71
CA GLY A 33 7.26 -9.41 9.43
C GLY A 33 6.19 -9.80 8.39
N HIS A 34 6.56 -9.68 7.11
CA HIS A 34 5.72 -10.15 6.00
C HIS A 34 6.10 -11.59 5.66
N ARG A 35 5.11 -12.42 5.35
CA ARG A 35 5.37 -13.53 4.41
C ARG A 35 4.42 -13.65 3.23
N GLU A 36 3.18 -13.15 3.26
CA GLU A 36 2.27 -13.35 2.10
C GLU A 36 1.37 -12.15 1.76
N VAL A 37 0.96 -12.07 0.49
CA VAL A 37 0.03 -11.03 -0.02
C VAL A 37 -1.31 -11.06 0.73
N TYR A 38 -1.76 -12.25 1.12
CA TYR A 38 -3.00 -12.47 1.85
C TYR A 38 -3.02 -11.80 3.24
N ASP A 39 -1.87 -11.61 3.89
CA ASP A 39 -1.82 -10.91 5.18
C ASP A 39 -2.26 -9.45 5.06
N ILE A 40 -1.83 -8.76 3.98
CA ILE A 40 -2.19 -7.36 3.73
C ILE A 40 -3.69 -7.25 3.49
N ILE A 41 -4.25 -8.19 2.74
CA ILE A 41 -5.67 -8.23 2.42
C ILE A 41 -6.49 -8.50 3.69
N SER A 42 -6.04 -9.41 4.56
CA SER A 42 -6.68 -9.69 5.84
C SER A 42 -6.74 -8.43 6.70
N VAL A 43 -5.60 -7.77 6.91
CA VAL A 43 -5.53 -6.53 7.70
C VAL A 43 -6.37 -5.42 7.06
N ALA A 44 -6.33 -5.28 5.74
CA ALA A 44 -7.16 -4.31 5.03
C ALA A 44 -8.66 -4.56 5.29
N ASN A 45 -9.11 -5.81 5.18
CA ASN A 45 -10.51 -6.18 5.40
C ASN A 45 -10.93 -6.04 6.87
N GLU A 46 -10.12 -6.51 7.82
CA GLU A 46 -10.38 -6.41 9.27
C GLU A 46 -10.57 -4.95 9.71
N GLN A 47 -9.82 -4.05 9.08
CA GLN A 47 -9.85 -2.63 9.40
C GLN A 47 -10.83 -1.84 8.52
N GLY A 48 -11.53 -2.49 7.59
CA GLY A 48 -12.46 -1.83 6.66
C GLY A 48 -11.78 -0.87 5.68
N CYS A 49 -10.54 -1.16 5.28
CA CYS A 49 -9.81 -0.42 4.27
C CYS A 49 -10.32 -0.78 2.87
N ASP A 50 -10.72 0.22 2.10
CA ASP A 50 -10.99 0.09 0.66
C ASP A 50 -9.75 0.37 -0.22
N SER A 51 -8.66 0.80 0.41
CA SER A 51 -7.43 1.26 -0.21
C SER A 51 -6.22 0.66 0.49
N VAL A 52 -5.08 0.58 -0.19
CA VAL A 52 -3.79 0.17 0.41
C VAL A 52 -2.69 1.05 -0.19
N ALA A 53 -1.65 1.42 0.56
CA ALA A 53 -0.42 1.96 -0.04
C ALA A 53 0.74 1.03 0.22
N ILE A 54 1.63 0.85 -0.75
CA ILE A 54 2.80 -0.02 -0.65
C ILE A 54 4.02 0.67 -1.22
N ILE A 55 5.22 0.22 -0.84
CA ILE A 55 6.48 0.83 -1.27
C ILE A 55 7.04 0.05 -2.46
N SER A 56 7.16 0.73 -3.61
CA SER A 56 7.92 0.30 -4.80
C SER A 56 7.65 -1.13 -5.32
N ASN A 57 6.45 -1.67 -5.11
CA ASN A 57 6.13 -3.03 -5.52
C ASN A 57 4.85 -3.08 -6.38
N PHE A 58 5.00 -2.80 -7.68
CA PHE A 58 3.87 -2.83 -8.61
C PHE A 58 3.27 -4.24 -8.78
N TYR A 59 4.08 -5.30 -8.67
CA TYR A 59 3.58 -6.68 -8.70
C TYR A 59 2.60 -6.96 -7.56
N LEU A 60 2.97 -6.58 -6.34
CA LEU A 60 2.09 -6.67 -5.18
C LEU A 60 0.85 -5.80 -5.37
N ALA A 61 0.97 -4.61 -5.97
CA ALA A 61 -0.19 -3.77 -6.27
C ALA A 61 -1.20 -4.50 -7.16
N THR A 62 -0.71 -5.17 -8.21
CA THR A 62 -1.55 -5.95 -9.12
C THR A 62 -2.25 -7.09 -8.40
N LEU A 63 -1.54 -7.82 -7.52
CA LEU A 63 -2.14 -8.88 -6.73
C LEU A 63 -3.20 -8.35 -5.76
N LEU A 64 -2.95 -7.23 -5.09
CA LEU A 64 -3.92 -6.61 -4.18
C LEU A 64 -5.20 -6.21 -4.92
N LEU A 65 -5.07 -5.59 -6.10
CA LEU A 65 -6.21 -5.25 -6.97
C LEU A 65 -6.98 -6.49 -7.41
N ALA A 66 -6.27 -7.56 -7.78
CA ALA A 66 -6.87 -8.81 -8.19
C ALA A 66 -7.62 -9.55 -7.06
N ASN A 67 -7.25 -9.26 -5.80
CA ASN A 67 -7.88 -9.84 -4.62
C ASN A 67 -8.90 -8.88 -3.95
N GLY A 68 -9.38 -7.87 -4.68
CA GLY A 68 -10.54 -7.07 -4.26
C GLY A 68 -10.23 -5.72 -3.60
N ILE A 69 -8.95 -5.34 -3.45
CA ILE A 69 -8.62 -3.96 -3.06
C ILE A 69 -8.96 -3.03 -4.22
N ARG A 70 -9.74 -1.96 -3.97
CA ARG A 70 -10.26 -1.08 -5.03
C ARG A 70 -9.22 -0.07 -5.54
N THR A 71 -8.40 0.43 -4.62
CA THR A 71 -7.39 1.44 -4.91
C THR A 71 -6.06 1.07 -4.24
N VAL A 72 -4.99 1.01 -5.03
CA VAL A 72 -3.64 0.78 -4.49
C VAL A 72 -2.74 1.97 -4.83
N TYR A 73 -2.10 2.55 -3.82
CA TYR A 73 -1.10 3.59 -3.95
C TYR A 73 0.29 2.98 -3.92
N VAL A 74 1.07 3.12 -4.99
CA VAL A 74 2.47 2.68 -5.02
C VAL A 74 3.36 3.88 -4.78
N ILE A 75 4.06 3.88 -3.66
CA ILE A 75 4.97 4.95 -3.27
C ILE A 75 6.38 4.52 -3.70
N VAL A 76 7.00 5.30 -4.58
CA VAL A 76 8.36 5.09 -5.06
C VAL A 76 9.26 6.16 -4.42
N PRO A 77 10.01 5.82 -3.36
CA PRO A 77 10.90 6.75 -2.68
C PRO A 77 11.95 7.31 -3.64
N ARG A 78 12.12 8.63 -3.64
CA ARG A 78 13.27 9.32 -4.23
C ARG A 78 14.31 9.66 -3.16
N TYR A 79 13.86 9.98 -1.95
CA TYR A 79 14.71 10.24 -0.80
C TYR A 79 14.04 9.71 0.47
N HIS A 80 14.80 8.97 1.27
CA HIS A 80 14.39 8.45 2.56
C HIS A 80 15.54 8.55 3.55
N ASN A 81 15.24 8.64 4.84
CA ASN A 81 16.22 8.47 5.91
C ASN A 81 16.02 7.10 6.59
N TYR A 82 16.59 6.89 7.77
CA TYR A 82 16.46 5.64 8.53
C TYR A 82 15.06 5.42 9.14
N VAL A 83 14.19 6.43 9.13
CA VAL A 83 12.91 6.45 9.86
C VAL A 83 11.71 6.58 8.91
N GLU A 84 11.84 7.37 7.84
CA GLU A 84 10.73 7.71 6.95
C GLU A 84 11.14 7.94 5.49
N ILE A 85 10.14 7.85 4.61
CA ILE A 85 10.24 8.30 3.22
C ILE A 85 9.93 9.80 3.17
N ILE A 86 10.92 10.62 2.82
CA ILE A 86 10.82 12.08 2.82
C ILE A 86 10.22 12.59 1.51
N SER A 87 10.61 11.98 0.38
CA SER A 87 10.07 12.32 -0.93
C SER A 87 9.99 11.11 -1.83
N GLY A 88 9.06 11.14 -2.78
CA GLY A 88 8.83 10.05 -3.71
C GLY A 88 7.72 10.37 -4.68
N ASP A 89 7.61 9.52 -5.70
CA ASP A 89 6.47 9.52 -6.60
C ASP A 89 5.36 8.66 -5.99
N VAL A 90 4.12 9.12 -6.11
CA VAL A 90 2.94 8.37 -5.67
C VAL A 90 2.12 8.03 -6.90
N TYR A 91 1.98 6.74 -7.18
CA TYR A 91 1.16 6.23 -8.25
C TYR A 91 -0.15 5.73 -7.66
N GLU A 92 -1.27 6.24 -8.16
CA GLU A 92 -2.59 5.75 -7.79
C GLU A 92 -3.09 4.78 -8.86
N ILE A 93 -3.36 3.53 -8.46
CA ILE A 93 -3.89 2.49 -9.35
C ILE A 93 -5.32 2.17 -8.90
N ARG A 94 -6.28 2.43 -9.81
CA ARG A 94 -7.70 2.18 -9.59
C ARG A 94 -8.21 1.14 -10.58
N GLY A 95 -9.08 0.25 -10.11
CA GLY A 95 -9.80 -0.70 -10.97
C GLY A 95 -9.73 -2.13 -10.47
N SER A 96 -10.09 -3.06 -11.34
CA SER A 96 -10.01 -4.51 -11.10
C SER A 96 -9.07 -5.12 -12.11
N VAL A 97 -8.21 -6.03 -11.65
CA VAL A 97 -7.25 -6.74 -12.49
C VAL A 97 -7.47 -8.24 -12.33
N ASN A 98 -7.39 -9.00 -13.42
CA ASN A 98 -7.34 -10.46 -13.37
C ASN A 98 -5.90 -10.93 -13.55
N VAL A 99 -5.36 -11.70 -12.60
CA VAL A 99 -4.01 -12.27 -12.69
C VAL A 99 -4.10 -13.78 -12.91
N LEU A 100 -3.55 -14.25 -14.03
CA LEU A 100 -3.43 -15.67 -14.35
C LEU A 100 -2.00 -16.13 -14.03
N HIS A 101 -1.85 -17.11 -13.15
CA HIS A 101 -0.56 -17.66 -12.74
C HIS A 101 -0.41 -19.10 -13.26
N TYR A 102 0.65 -19.35 -14.02
CA TYR A 102 1.03 -20.69 -14.48
C TYR A 102 2.35 -21.09 -13.82
N LYS A 103 2.41 -22.29 -13.26
CA LYS A 103 3.64 -22.89 -12.74
C LYS A 103 4.27 -23.70 -13.87
N VAL A 104 5.50 -23.34 -14.25
CA VAL A 104 6.27 -24.03 -15.30
C VAL A 104 7.32 -24.92 -14.65
#